data_AF-A0A1F3ZPR7-F1
#
_entry.id   AF-A0A1F3ZPR7-F1
#
_cell.length_a   1.000
_cell.length_b   1.000
_cell.length_c   1.000
_cell.angle_alpha   90.00
_cell.angle_beta   90.00
_cell.angle_gamma   90.00
#
_symmetry.space_group_name_H-M   'P 1'
#
loop_
_entity.id
_entity.type
_entity.pdbx_description
1 polymer ?
#
loop_
_entity_poly.entity_id
_entity_poly.type
_entity_poly.pdbx_seq_one_letter_code
_entity_poly.pdbx_strand_id
1 'polypeptide(L)'
;EAADQGIVTISPRIVQSLGVRTAEARHGAIEQRFETGGSVAYNERGLVQLQARAAGFVEKLYARAPLDPVAKGAPLVEILYPEWAGAQEEYLLLRRHESPELKALAQAARQRLALLGMSESEIAAIDREGTTRARFTLAAPISGVIAELGVREGMTVMPGMTLFRIVDLSTVWVNAEVPEAQAAWLRPGGKVEARVTGYPETIFDGRVGAILPEVNPATRTLRARIELANPGTRLKPGMFATLSFAGNHIREKVLVPSEALIRTGQKSVVILALGGGKFRSAEVEVGHQAGGQSEIRKGLNSGDKVVLSGQFLIDSEASLSATLARLEGVGEASPAPEAKDGLHKGRGKVTELDPINGRVELEHERIPSLRWPGMTMSFLVEDKGQLGSLKKGDAVEFELRGKPNNGDYVITRIARGGAK
;
A
#
# COMPACT_ATOMS: atom_id res chain seq x y z
N GLU A 1 26.45 -14.94 29.75
CA GLU A 1 25.93 -14.62 31.10
C GLU A 1 25.07 -13.38 31.02
N ALA A 2 23.75 -13.55 30.99
CA ALA A 2 22.79 -12.44 31.06
C ALA A 2 22.30 -12.38 32.50
N ALA A 3 22.79 -11.37 33.23
CA ALA A 3 22.56 -11.18 34.65
C ALA A 3 21.06 -11.11 35.00
N ASP A 4 20.75 -11.60 36.20
CA ASP A 4 19.47 -11.80 36.88
C ASP A 4 18.65 -10.50 37.16
N GLN A 5 18.83 -9.45 36.35
CA GLN A 5 18.26 -8.14 36.59
C GLN A 5 16.79 -8.10 36.11
N GLY A 6 15.85 -7.99 37.05
CA GLY A 6 14.42 -7.76 36.77
C GLY A 6 13.50 -8.97 36.93
N ILE A 7 13.94 -10.05 37.59
CA ILE A 7 13.07 -11.16 37.97
C ILE A 7 12.46 -10.89 39.36
N VAL A 8 11.13 -10.90 39.46
CA VAL A 8 10.39 -10.85 40.74
C VAL A 8 9.82 -12.21 41.06
N THR A 9 9.97 -12.62 42.31
CA THR A 9 9.33 -13.82 42.84
C THR A 9 8.12 -13.42 43.66
N ILE A 10 6.92 -13.80 43.21
CA ILE A 10 5.66 -13.56 43.90
C ILE A 10 5.14 -14.88 44.44
N SER A 11 4.66 -14.89 45.68
CA SER A 11 4.12 -16.12 46.26
C SER A 11 2.93 -16.66 45.45
N PRO A 12 2.81 -17.99 45.26
CA PRO A 12 1.73 -18.58 44.48
C PRO A 12 0.32 -18.21 44.97
N ARG A 13 0.16 -17.99 46.29
CA ARG A 13 -1.12 -17.55 46.88
C ARG A 13 -1.52 -16.15 46.41
N ILE A 14 -0.56 -15.23 46.31
CA ILE A 14 -0.79 -13.86 45.84
C ILE A 14 -1.09 -13.86 44.33
N VAL A 15 -0.37 -14.66 43.55
CA VAL A 15 -0.63 -14.84 42.10
C VAL A 15 -2.06 -15.35 41.87
N GLN A 16 -2.50 -16.31 42.69
CA GLN A 16 -3.85 -16.86 42.61
C GLN A 16 -4.93 -15.86 43.06
N SER A 17 -4.70 -15.10 44.14
CA SER A 17 -5.65 -14.06 44.58
C SER A 17 -5.76 -12.90 43.60
N LEU A 18 -4.69 -12.59 42.87
CA LEU A 18 -4.67 -11.57 41.82
C LEU A 18 -5.32 -12.03 40.51
N GLY A 19 -5.69 -13.32 40.39
CA GLY A 19 -6.34 -13.85 39.18
C GLY A 19 -5.44 -13.75 37.95
N VAL A 20 -4.13 -13.94 38.11
CA VAL A 20 -3.16 -13.83 37.01
C VAL A 20 -3.41 -14.93 35.97
N ARG A 21 -3.76 -14.52 34.76
CA ARG A 21 -3.90 -15.38 33.59
C ARG A 21 -2.65 -15.28 32.75
N THR A 22 -2.30 -16.37 32.08
CA THR A 22 -1.17 -16.41 31.15
C THR A 22 -1.62 -16.96 29.80
N ALA A 23 -0.94 -16.54 28.74
CA ALA A 23 -1.02 -17.15 27.42
C ALA A 23 0.37 -17.48 26.91
N GLU A 24 0.45 -18.47 26.03
CA GLU A 24 1.68 -18.82 25.34
C GLU A 24 1.84 -17.96 24.09
N ALA A 25 3.03 -17.40 23.91
CA ALA A 25 3.44 -16.76 22.69
C ALA A 25 3.56 -17.82 21.60
N ARG A 26 2.79 -17.70 20.52
CA ARG A 26 2.68 -18.73 19.48
C ARG A 26 3.09 -18.20 18.13
N HIS A 27 3.65 -19.05 17.29
CA HIS A 27 3.74 -18.74 15.87
C HIS A 27 2.33 -18.65 15.27
N GLY A 28 2.10 -17.55 14.56
CA GLY A 28 0.88 -17.36 13.81
C GLY A 28 1.04 -16.24 12.80
N ALA A 29 0.02 -16.09 11.97
CA ALA A 29 -0.07 -15.00 11.03
C ALA A 29 -1.26 -14.12 11.38
N ILE A 30 -1.04 -12.81 11.31
CA ILE A 30 -2.12 -11.84 11.37
C ILE A 30 -2.49 -11.52 9.92
N GLU A 31 -3.70 -11.92 9.51
CA GLU A 31 -4.27 -11.45 8.26
C GLU A 31 -4.53 -9.95 8.38
N GLN A 32 -3.74 -9.16 7.67
CA GLN A 32 -4.02 -7.74 7.53
C GLN A 32 -5.22 -7.60 6.62
N ARG A 33 -6.26 -6.91 7.07
CA ARG A 33 -7.36 -6.50 6.20
C ARG A 33 -7.43 -4.99 6.20
N PHE A 34 -7.69 -4.43 5.03
CA PHE A 34 -8.05 -3.03 4.93
C PHE A 34 -9.28 -2.90 4.04
N GLU A 35 -10.08 -1.89 4.34
CA GLU A 35 -11.29 -1.60 3.59
C GLU A 35 -11.12 -0.31 2.82
N THR A 36 -11.76 -0.23 1.66
CA THR A 36 -11.89 1.02 0.93
C THR A 36 -13.21 1.11 0.18
N GLY A 37 -13.60 2.32 -0.19
CA GLY A 37 -14.74 2.59 -1.05
C GLY A 37 -14.42 2.42 -2.52
N GLY A 38 -15.45 2.09 -3.30
CA GLY A 38 -15.38 2.07 -4.75
C GLY A 38 -16.74 2.20 -5.40
N SER A 39 -16.74 2.42 -6.71
CA SER A 39 -17.97 2.52 -7.51
C SER A 39 -18.02 1.42 -8.56
N VAL A 40 -19.19 0.81 -8.71
CA VAL A 40 -19.48 -0.15 -9.77
C VAL A 40 -19.49 0.60 -11.11
N ALA A 41 -18.79 0.06 -12.10
CA ALA A 41 -18.68 0.61 -13.44
C ALA A 41 -18.89 -0.50 -14.48
N TYR A 42 -19.16 -0.08 -15.71
CA TYR A 42 -19.17 -1.00 -16.85
C TYR A 42 -17.82 -1.68 -17.02
N ASN A 43 -17.84 -2.96 -17.36
CA ASN A 43 -16.65 -3.63 -17.85
C ASN A 43 -16.41 -3.19 -19.30
N GLU A 44 -15.51 -2.22 -19.50
CA GLU A 44 -15.22 -1.67 -20.83
C GLU A 44 -14.58 -2.68 -21.78
N ARG A 45 -14.03 -3.81 -21.28
CA ARG A 45 -13.54 -4.90 -22.13
C ARG A 45 -14.68 -5.70 -22.79
N GLY A 46 -15.87 -5.70 -22.17
CA GLY A 46 -17.08 -6.34 -22.71
C GLY A 46 -17.92 -5.41 -23.60
N LEU A 47 -17.37 -4.28 -24.00
CA LEU A 47 -18.06 -3.28 -24.80
C LEU A 47 -17.88 -3.55 -26.29
N VAL A 48 -19.00 -3.59 -27.01
CA VAL A 48 -19.01 -3.70 -28.47
C VAL A 48 -19.72 -2.50 -29.06
N GLN A 49 -19.07 -1.88 -30.04
CA GLN A 49 -19.62 -0.75 -30.79
C GLN A 49 -20.06 -1.23 -32.17
N LEU A 50 -21.32 -0.95 -32.50
CA LEU A 50 -21.89 -1.26 -33.80
C LEU A 50 -21.95 0.03 -34.62
N GLN A 51 -21.25 0.05 -35.75
CA GLN A 51 -21.18 1.19 -36.65
C GLN A 51 -21.84 0.89 -38.00
N ALA A 52 -22.33 1.94 -38.66
CA ALA A 52 -22.78 1.85 -40.03
C ALA A 52 -21.57 1.61 -40.95
N ARG A 53 -21.68 0.63 -41.84
CA ARG A 53 -20.62 0.29 -42.81
C ARG A 53 -20.71 1.07 -44.11
N ALA A 54 -21.92 1.50 -44.46
CA ALA A 54 -22.24 2.24 -45.67
C ALA A 54 -23.24 3.36 -45.36
N ALA A 55 -23.42 4.28 -46.31
CA ALA A 55 -24.46 5.30 -46.21
C ALA A 55 -25.84 4.68 -46.44
N GLY A 56 -26.82 5.04 -45.60
CA GLY A 56 -28.16 4.44 -45.68
C GLY A 56 -29.21 5.21 -44.90
N PHE A 57 -30.45 4.73 -44.97
CA PHE A 57 -31.61 5.32 -44.30
C PHE A 57 -32.18 4.34 -43.28
N VAL A 58 -32.39 4.79 -42.06
CA VAL A 58 -32.94 3.97 -40.98
C VAL A 58 -34.44 3.88 -41.15
N GLU A 59 -34.94 2.70 -41.52
CA GLU A 59 -36.37 2.49 -41.76
C GLU A 59 -37.10 2.03 -40.50
N LYS A 60 -36.46 1.20 -39.67
CA LYS A 60 -37.10 0.61 -38.48
C LYS A 60 -36.12 0.40 -37.35
N LEU A 61 -36.53 0.73 -36.14
CA LEU A 61 -35.75 0.60 -34.92
C LEU A 61 -36.48 -0.33 -33.94
N TYR A 62 -35.84 -1.46 -33.63
CA TYR A 62 -36.37 -2.45 -32.69
C TYR A 62 -36.03 -2.08 -31.25
N ALA A 63 -34.82 -1.56 -31.00
CA ALA A 63 -34.38 -1.14 -29.68
C ALA A 63 -34.52 0.37 -29.50
N ARG A 64 -35.38 0.81 -28.60
CA ARG A 64 -35.91 2.19 -28.59
C ARG A 64 -35.34 3.07 -27.51
N ALA A 65 -34.70 2.50 -26.48
CA ALA A 65 -34.11 3.28 -25.41
C ALA A 65 -32.70 2.78 -25.02
N PRO A 66 -31.81 3.69 -24.57
CA PRO A 66 -30.65 3.29 -23.78
C PRO A 66 -31.09 2.49 -22.55
N LEU A 67 -30.24 1.59 -22.11
CA LEU A 67 -30.41 0.64 -21.01
C LEU A 67 -31.40 -0.50 -21.29
N ASP A 68 -31.99 -0.58 -22.48
CA ASP A 68 -32.77 -1.75 -22.90
C ASP A 68 -31.86 -2.99 -22.95
N PRO A 69 -32.28 -4.13 -22.36
CA PRO A 69 -31.56 -5.38 -22.47
C PRO A 69 -31.74 -6.00 -23.87
N VAL A 70 -30.66 -6.55 -24.40
CA VAL A 70 -30.64 -7.20 -25.71
C VAL A 70 -29.96 -8.56 -25.63
N ALA A 71 -30.52 -9.56 -26.30
CA ALA A 71 -29.90 -10.86 -26.47
C ALA A 71 -29.04 -10.87 -27.74
N LYS A 72 -27.95 -11.65 -27.74
CA LYS A 72 -27.15 -11.90 -28.94
C LYS A 72 -28.05 -12.39 -30.08
N GLY A 73 -27.94 -11.75 -31.24
CA GLY A 73 -28.74 -12.05 -32.43
C GLY A 73 -30.10 -11.35 -32.49
N ALA A 74 -30.51 -10.64 -31.43
CA ALA A 74 -31.75 -9.86 -31.47
C ALA A 74 -31.64 -8.74 -32.52
N PRO A 75 -32.70 -8.49 -33.31
CA PRO A 75 -32.70 -7.40 -34.28
C PRO A 75 -32.65 -6.04 -33.55
N LEU A 76 -31.80 -5.13 -34.02
CA LEU A 76 -31.64 -3.80 -33.42
C LEU A 76 -32.21 -2.71 -34.31
N VAL A 77 -31.81 -2.71 -35.59
CA VAL A 77 -32.20 -1.70 -36.57
C VAL A 77 -32.26 -2.30 -37.96
N GLU A 78 -33.16 -1.80 -38.78
CA GLU A 78 -33.23 -2.06 -40.21
C GLU A 78 -32.80 -0.82 -40.98
N ILE A 79 -31.83 -0.99 -41.89
CA ILE A 79 -31.26 0.08 -42.67
C ILE A 79 -31.38 -0.26 -44.16
N LEU A 80 -31.88 0.71 -44.92
CA LEU A 80 -31.89 0.70 -46.37
C LEU A 80 -30.54 1.21 -46.88
N TYR A 81 -29.85 0.41 -47.69
CA TYR A 81 -28.58 0.75 -48.34
C TYR A 81 -28.76 0.83 -49.87
N PRO A 82 -29.08 2.00 -50.44
CA PRO A 82 -29.36 2.14 -51.87
C PRO A 82 -28.16 1.78 -52.76
N GLU A 83 -26.94 2.17 -52.35
CA GLU A 83 -25.73 1.89 -53.12
C GLU A 83 -25.43 0.40 -53.22
N TRP A 84 -25.76 -0.37 -52.17
CA TRP A 84 -25.62 -1.82 -52.20
C TRP A 84 -26.57 -2.45 -53.21
N ALA A 85 -27.82 -2.01 -53.28
CA ALA A 85 -28.79 -2.57 -54.22
C ALA A 85 -28.32 -2.48 -55.68
N GLY A 86 -27.79 -1.32 -56.09
CA GLY A 86 -27.25 -1.14 -57.45
C GLY A 86 -26.04 -2.03 -57.73
N ALA A 87 -25.09 -2.11 -56.80
CA ALA A 87 -23.90 -2.94 -56.95
C ALA A 87 -24.21 -4.46 -56.96
N GLN A 88 -25.25 -4.89 -56.24
CA GLN A 88 -25.69 -6.29 -56.22
C GLN A 88 -26.31 -6.70 -57.56
N GLU A 89 -27.10 -5.82 -58.19
CA GLU A 89 -27.70 -6.08 -59.50
C GLU A 89 -26.60 -6.31 -60.54
N GLU A 90 -25.57 -5.45 -60.56
CA GLU A 90 -24.40 -5.59 -61.43
C GLU A 90 -23.68 -6.92 -61.20
N TYR A 91 -23.41 -7.28 -59.94
CA TYR A 91 -22.79 -8.56 -59.60
C TYR A 91 -23.62 -9.76 -60.08
N LEU A 92 -24.92 -9.77 -59.81
CA LEU A 92 -25.82 -10.87 -60.17
C LEU A 92 -25.97 -11.02 -61.69
N LEU A 93 -25.98 -9.93 -62.44
CA LEU A 93 -26.00 -9.95 -63.91
C LEU A 93 -24.74 -10.60 -64.47
N LEU A 94 -23.55 -10.18 -64.01
CA LEU A 94 -22.27 -10.72 -64.47
C LEU A 94 -22.11 -12.21 -64.13
N ARG A 95 -22.61 -12.61 -62.96
CA ARG A 95 -22.51 -13.99 -62.46
C ARG A 95 -23.33 -15.02 -63.25
N ARG A 96 -24.40 -14.60 -63.93
CA ARG A 96 -25.28 -15.51 -64.71
C ARG A 96 -24.58 -16.11 -65.94
N HIS A 97 -23.44 -15.58 -66.35
CA HIS A 97 -22.74 -16.01 -67.55
C HIS A 97 -21.49 -16.85 -67.22
N GLU A 98 -21.24 -17.88 -68.02
CA GLU A 98 -20.14 -18.83 -67.77
C GLU A 98 -18.80 -18.46 -68.43
N SER A 99 -18.74 -17.37 -69.21
CA SER A 99 -17.51 -17.01 -69.94
C SER A 99 -16.37 -16.64 -68.97
N PRO A 100 -15.11 -17.02 -69.28
CA PRO A 100 -13.97 -16.74 -68.41
C PRO A 100 -13.78 -15.24 -68.09
N GLU A 101 -14.03 -14.37 -69.07
CA GLU A 101 -13.93 -12.90 -68.94
C GLU A 101 -15.01 -12.35 -68.01
N LEU A 102 -16.26 -12.81 -68.15
CA LEU A 102 -17.36 -12.38 -67.28
C LEU A 102 -17.22 -12.92 -65.87
N LYS A 103 -16.61 -14.10 -65.69
CA LYS A 103 -16.24 -14.63 -64.36
C LYS A 103 -15.25 -13.73 -63.63
N ALA A 104 -14.23 -13.22 -64.33
CA ALA A 104 -13.28 -12.27 -63.75
C ALA A 104 -13.97 -10.95 -63.36
N LEU A 105 -14.88 -10.44 -64.20
CA LEU A 105 -15.67 -9.25 -63.89
C LEU A 105 -16.64 -9.47 -62.72
N ALA A 106 -17.28 -10.64 -62.64
CA ALA A 106 -18.13 -11.00 -61.51
C ALA A 106 -17.32 -11.07 -60.20
N GLN A 107 -16.08 -11.59 -60.24
CA GLN A 107 -15.18 -11.55 -59.08
C GLN A 107 -14.81 -10.11 -58.68
N ALA A 108 -14.53 -9.23 -59.64
CA ALA A 108 -14.26 -7.82 -59.37
C ALA A 108 -15.49 -7.11 -58.76
N ALA A 109 -16.70 -7.39 -59.27
CA ALA A 109 -17.96 -6.87 -58.72
C ALA A 109 -18.21 -7.39 -57.30
N ARG A 110 -17.89 -8.67 -57.02
CA ARG A 110 -17.92 -9.23 -55.65
C ARG A 110 -16.96 -8.48 -54.72
N GLN A 111 -15.72 -8.24 -55.17
CA GLN A 111 -14.74 -7.48 -54.39
C GLN A 111 -15.24 -6.05 -54.13
N ARG A 112 -15.88 -5.41 -55.12
CA ARG A 112 -16.50 -4.09 -54.96
C ARG A 112 -17.59 -4.10 -53.87
N LEU A 113 -18.45 -5.11 -53.82
CA LEU A 113 -19.45 -5.24 -52.75
C LEU A 113 -18.80 -5.29 -51.35
N ALA A 114 -17.72 -6.05 -51.21
CA ALA A 114 -16.95 -6.10 -49.96
C ALA A 114 -16.33 -4.74 -49.61
N LEU A 115 -15.79 -4.02 -50.60
CA LEU A 115 -15.23 -2.67 -50.42
C LEU A 115 -16.29 -1.62 -50.06
N LEU A 116 -17.55 -1.82 -50.47
CA LEU A 116 -18.70 -1.01 -50.06
C LEU A 116 -19.18 -1.31 -48.63
N GLY A 117 -18.50 -2.21 -47.90
CA GLY A 117 -18.78 -2.53 -46.51
C GLY A 117 -19.69 -3.74 -46.29
N MET A 118 -20.11 -4.43 -47.36
CA MET A 118 -20.93 -5.63 -47.24
C MET A 118 -20.13 -6.79 -46.65
N SER A 119 -20.69 -7.52 -45.68
CA SER A 119 -20.02 -8.69 -45.09
C SER A 119 -20.03 -9.89 -46.05
N GLU A 120 -19.03 -10.77 -45.93
CA GLU A 120 -19.00 -12.03 -46.68
C GLU A 120 -20.25 -12.88 -46.46
N SER A 121 -20.83 -12.86 -45.25
CA SER A 121 -22.09 -13.55 -44.96
C SER A 121 -23.29 -12.97 -45.73
N GLU A 122 -23.33 -11.65 -45.92
CA GLU A 122 -24.38 -10.98 -46.71
C GLU A 122 -24.19 -11.22 -48.20
N ILE A 123 -22.96 -11.14 -48.71
CA ILE A 123 -22.63 -11.46 -50.10
C ILE A 123 -22.97 -12.94 -50.40
N ALA A 124 -22.61 -13.87 -49.51
CA ALA A 124 -22.94 -15.28 -49.65
C ALA A 124 -24.46 -15.57 -49.54
N ALA A 125 -25.23 -14.72 -48.87
CA ALA A 125 -26.70 -14.82 -48.86
C ALA A 125 -27.28 -14.44 -50.23
N ILE A 126 -26.81 -13.34 -50.81
CA ILE A 126 -27.16 -12.91 -52.17
C ILE A 126 -26.76 -13.98 -53.18
N ASP A 127 -25.62 -14.63 -52.97
CA ASP A 127 -25.20 -15.69 -53.86
C ASP A 127 -26.19 -16.85 -53.91
N ARG A 128 -26.64 -17.29 -52.73
CA ARG A 128 -27.56 -18.42 -52.61
C ARG A 128 -28.96 -18.08 -53.12
N GLU A 129 -29.41 -16.85 -52.90
CA GLU A 129 -30.77 -16.44 -53.22
C GLU A 129 -30.93 -15.92 -54.66
N GLY A 130 -29.86 -15.37 -55.24
CA GLY A 130 -29.86 -14.84 -56.60
C GLY A 130 -30.72 -13.58 -56.79
N THR A 131 -31.09 -12.90 -55.70
CA THR A 131 -31.92 -11.69 -55.68
C THR A 131 -31.23 -10.55 -54.94
N THR A 132 -31.51 -9.32 -55.36
CA THR A 132 -31.01 -8.12 -54.71
C THR A 132 -31.80 -7.82 -53.43
N ARG A 133 -31.09 -7.31 -52.43
CA ARG A 133 -31.64 -6.86 -51.14
C ARG A 133 -31.14 -5.46 -50.86
N ALA A 134 -32.06 -4.54 -50.61
CA ALA A 134 -31.74 -3.18 -50.22
C ALA A 134 -31.80 -2.97 -48.70
N ARG A 135 -32.57 -3.80 -47.98
CA ARG A 135 -32.81 -3.69 -46.54
C ARG A 135 -32.00 -4.73 -45.77
N PHE A 136 -31.28 -4.27 -44.76
CA PHE A 136 -30.46 -5.12 -43.91
C PHE A 136 -30.81 -4.86 -42.44
N THR A 137 -31.12 -5.94 -41.74
CA THR A 137 -31.33 -5.91 -40.29
C THR A 137 -30.00 -6.16 -39.60
N LEU A 138 -29.52 -5.16 -38.84
CA LEU A 138 -28.37 -5.34 -37.97
C LEU A 138 -28.83 -5.92 -36.64
N ALA A 139 -28.16 -6.97 -36.19
CA ALA A 139 -28.46 -7.69 -34.96
C ALA A 139 -27.39 -7.43 -33.89
N ALA A 140 -27.74 -7.67 -32.63
CA ALA A 140 -26.83 -7.54 -31.50
C ALA A 140 -25.70 -8.59 -31.57
N PRO A 141 -24.41 -8.21 -31.62
CA PRO A 141 -23.29 -9.16 -31.68
C PRO A 141 -23.07 -9.90 -30.36
N ILE A 142 -23.50 -9.31 -29.24
CA ILE A 142 -23.40 -9.84 -27.88
C ILE A 142 -24.71 -9.64 -27.13
N SER A 143 -24.92 -10.41 -26.06
CA SER A 143 -25.97 -10.14 -25.09
C SER A 143 -25.51 -9.07 -24.11
N GLY A 144 -26.39 -8.17 -23.69
CA GLY A 144 -26.02 -7.08 -22.78
C GLY A 144 -27.09 -6.01 -22.70
N VAL A 145 -26.68 -4.77 -22.42
CA VAL A 145 -27.54 -3.58 -22.42
C VAL A 145 -27.04 -2.54 -23.40
N ILE A 146 -27.95 -1.75 -23.95
CA ILE A 146 -27.61 -0.64 -24.85
C ILE A 146 -27.11 0.54 -24.01
N ALA A 147 -25.78 0.69 -23.91
CA ALA A 147 -25.18 1.83 -23.22
C ALA A 147 -25.34 3.14 -23.99
N GLU A 148 -25.46 3.08 -25.32
CA GLU A 148 -25.67 4.26 -26.17
C GLU A 148 -26.50 3.89 -27.40
N LEU A 149 -27.45 4.76 -27.74
CA LEU A 149 -28.28 4.69 -28.94
C LEU A 149 -28.01 5.93 -29.79
N GLY A 150 -27.21 5.76 -30.84
CA GLY A 150 -26.76 6.84 -31.72
C GLY A 150 -27.68 7.15 -32.90
N VAL A 151 -28.78 6.40 -33.05
CA VAL A 151 -29.65 6.45 -34.22
C VAL A 151 -31.14 6.42 -33.86
N ARG A 152 -31.99 6.99 -34.71
CA ARG A 152 -33.46 6.99 -34.62
C ARG A 152 -34.07 6.66 -35.99
N GLU A 153 -35.31 6.19 -35.98
CA GLU A 153 -36.09 5.98 -37.21
C GLU A 153 -36.16 7.26 -38.03
N GLY A 154 -35.98 7.14 -39.35
CA GLY A 154 -35.94 8.27 -40.28
C GLY A 154 -34.59 8.97 -40.42
N MET A 155 -33.58 8.63 -39.59
CA MET A 155 -32.25 9.21 -39.73
C MET A 155 -31.48 8.62 -40.91
N THR A 156 -30.64 9.45 -41.52
CA THR A 156 -29.59 9.00 -42.44
C THR A 156 -28.35 8.60 -41.63
N VAL A 157 -27.73 7.49 -42.00
CA VAL A 157 -26.46 7.03 -41.42
C VAL A 157 -25.33 7.18 -42.43
N MET A 158 -24.13 7.42 -41.91
CA MET A 158 -22.90 7.53 -42.71
C MET A 158 -21.90 6.45 -42.29
N PRO A 159 -21.00 6.01 -43.19
CA PRO A 159 -19.94 5.08 -42.82
C PRO A 159 -19.15 5.55 -41.58
N GLY A 160 -18.96 4.68 -40.61
CA GLY A 160 -18.27 4.97 -39.35
C GLY A 160 -19.15 5.59 -38.25
N MET A 161 -20.40 5.98 -38.56
CA MET A 161 -21.35 6.46 -37.55
C MET A 161 -21.68 5.35 -36.55
N THR A 162 -21.54 5.64 -35.26
CA THR A 162 -21.95 4.73 -34.18
C THR A 162 -23.46 4.63 -34.12
N LEU A 163 -23.99 3.43 -34.29
CA LEU A 163 -25.41 3.14 -34.20
C LEU A 163 -25.79 2.72 -32.78
N PHE A 164 -25.02 1.79 -32.22
CA PHE A 164 -25.23 1.27 -30.86
C PHE A 164 -23.91 1.03 -30.15
N ARG A 165 -23.93 1.20 -28.84
CA ARG A 165 -22.89 0.70 -27.94
C ARG A 165 -23.54 -0.28 -26.98
N ILE A 166 -23.11 -1.53 -27.02
CA ILE A 166 -23.68 -2.61 -26.22
C ILE A 166 -22.62 -3.06 -25.23
N VAL A 167 -23.01 -3.21 -23.97
CA VAL A 167 -22.10 -3.64 -22.90
C VAL A 167 -22.63 -4.92 -22.27
N ASP A 168 -21.78 -5.93 -22.18
CA ASP A 168 -22.05 -7.11 -21.38
C ASP A 168 -22.02 -6.79 -19.87
N LEU A 169 -23.10 -7.13 -19.17
CA LEU A 169 -23.24 -6.95 -17.72
C LEU A 169 -22.99 -8.22 -16.91
N SER A 170 -22.62 -9.33 -17.55
CA SER A 170 -22.28 -10.60 -16.87
C SER A 170 -21.12 -10.46 -15.88
N THR A 171 -20.23 -9.51 -16.17
CA THR A 171 -19.13 -9.08 -15.31
C THR A 171 -19.13 -7.56 -15.23
N VAL A 172 -18.84 -7.03 -14.04
CA VAL A 172 -18.73 -5.60 -13.81
C VAL A 172 -17.38 -5.27 -13.21
N TRP A 173 -16.96 -4.02 -13.38
CA TRP A 173 -15.82 -3.50 -12.66
C TRP A 173 -16.28 -2.78 -11.40
N VAL A 174 -15.47 -2.82 -10.35
CA VAL A 174 -15.52 -1.84 -9.28
C VAL A 174 -14.20 -1.08 -9.28
N ASN A 175 -14.31 0.24 -9.42
CA ASN A 175 -13.17 1.14 -9.31
C ASN A 175 -12.96 1.46 -7.84
N ALA A 176 -12.01 0.77 -7.21
CA ALA A 176 -11.59 0.98 -5.83
C ALA A 176 -10.67 2.19 -5.73
N GLU A 177 -10.88 3.05 -4.74
CA GLU A 177 -9.96 4.14 -4.42
C GLU A 177 -9.06 3.74 -3.26
N VAL A 178 -7.86 3.25 -3.54
CA VAL A 178 -6.96 2.73 -2.51
C VAL A 178 -5.97 3.82 -2.09
N PRO A 179 -5.85 4.19 -0.80
CA PRO A 179 -4.86 5.18 -0.40
C PRO A 179 -3.43 4.70 -0.64
N GLU A 180 -2.54 5.64 -0.96
CA GLU A 180 -1.16 5.36 -1.40
C GLU A 180 -0.39 4.46 -0.43
N ALA A 181 -0.58 4.64 0.89
CA ALA A 181 0.08 3.85 1.92
C ALA A 181 -0.27 2.35 1.89
N GLN A 182 -1.49 1.99 1.47
CA GLN A 182 -1.95 0.60 1.37
C GLN A 182 -1.71 -0.01 -0.02
N ALA A 183 -1.37 0.80 -1.02
CA ALA A 183 -1.16 0.33 -2.38
C ALA A 183 -0.04 -0.72 -2.51
N ALA A 184 0.97 -0.66 -1.64
CA ALA A 184 2.04 -1.64 -1.57
C ALA A 184 1.53 -3.07 -1.31
N TRP A 185 0.33 -3.22 -0.73
CA TRP A 185 -0.29 -4.51 -0.41
C TRP A 185 -1.17 -5.06 -1.53
N LEU A 186 -1.57 -4.23 -2.49
CA LEU A 186 -2.34 -4.69 -3.64
C LEU A 186 -1.45 -5.42 -4.63
N ARG A 187 -1.98 -6.54 -5.13
CA ARG A 187 -1.37 -7.30 -6.22
C ARG A 187 -2.47 -7.70 -7.21
N PRO A 188 -2.22 -7.60 -8.52
CA PRO A 188 -3.09 -8.21 -9.52
C PRO A 188 -3.34 -9.69 -9.18
N GLY A 189 -4.58 -10.15 -9.33
CA GLY A 189 -5.04 -11.48 -8.94
C GLY A 189 -5.41 -11.65 -7.46
N GLY A 190 -5.14 -10.65 -6.61
CA GLY A 190 -5.54 -10.66 -5.20
C GLY A 190 -7.06 -10.82 -5.03
N LYS A 191 -7.48 -11.58 -4.02
CA LYS A 191 -8.90 -11.75 -3.68
C LYS A 191 -9.44 -10.49 -3.00
N VAL A 192 -10.67 -10.13 -3.35
CA VAL A 192 -11.38 -8.97 -2.79
C VAL A 192 -12.81 -9.38 -2.48
N GLU A 193 -13.29 -9.03 -1.31
CA GLU A 193 -14.69 -9.18 -0.94
C GLU A 193 -15.37 -7.82 -1.13
N ALA A 194 -16.41 -7.76 -1.96
CA ALA A 194 -17.20 -6.55 -2.18
C ALA A 194 -18.56 -6.66 -1.51
N ARG A 195 -18.92 -5.63 -0.73
CA ARG A 195 -20.26 -5.44 -0.18
C ARG A 195 -20.87 -4.20 -0.82
N VAL A 196 -22.03 -4.36 -1.44
CA VAL A 196 -22.72 -3.28 -2.14
C VAL A 196 -23.88 -2.81 -1.27
N THR A 197 -24.07 -1.50 -1.15
CA THR A 197 -25.11 -0.93 -0.25
C THR A 197 -26.51 -1.43 -0.59
N GLY A 198 -26.79 -1.71 -1.87
CA GLY A 198 -28.07 -2.29 -2.31
C GLY A 198 -28.30 -3.75 -1.93
N TYR A 199 -27.26 -4.46 -1.45
CA TYR A 199 -27.28 -5.88 -1.09
C TYR A 199 -26.38 -6.15 0.13
N PRO A 200 -26.72 -5.65 1.34
CA PRO A 200 -25.82 -5.67 2.50
C PRO A 200 -25.51 -7.08 3.01
N GLU A 201 -26.45 -8.02 2.85
CA GLU A 201 -26.31 -9.43 3.28
C GLU A 201 -25.55 -10.30 2.25
N THR A 202 -25.20 -9.75 1.08
CA THR A 202 -24.53 -10.51 0.02
C THR A 202 -23.09 -10.04 -0.14
N ILE A 203 -22.17 -10.97 0.00
CA ILE A 203 -20.75 -10.74 -0.32
C ILE A 203 -20.52 -11.16 -1.76
N PHE A 204 -19.91 -10.28 -2.54
CA PHE A 204 -19.51 -10.56 -3.91
C PHE A 204 -18.00 -10.79 -3.95
N ASP A 205 -17.59 -12.01 -4.26
CA ASP A 205 -16.19 -12.33 -4.47
C ASP A 205 -15.69 -11.73 -5.79
N GLY A 206 -14.59 -10.98 -5.70
CA GLY A 206 -13.92 -10.34 -6.82
C GLY A 206 -12.44 -10.60 -6.82
N ARG A 207 -11.79 -10.17 -7.91
CA ARG A 207 -10.33 -10.21 -8.03
C ARG A 207 -9.80 -8.86 -8.49
N VAL A 208 -8.62 -8.48 -7.99
CA VAL A 208 -7.89 -7.32 -8.50
C VAL A 208 -7.49 -7.61 -9.95
N GLY A 209 -8.16 -6.99 -10.91
CA GLY A 209 -7.85 -7.14 -12.33
C GLY A 209 -6.63 -6.31 -12.72
N ALA A 210 -6.62 -5.03 -12.33
CA ALA A 210 -5.50 -4.13 -12.62
C ALA A 210 -5.38 -3.04 -11.55
N ILE A 211 -4.15 -2.59 -11.32
CA ILE A 211 -3.86 -1.37 -10.56
C ILE A 211 -3.49 -0.32 -11.60
N LEU A 212 -4.25 0.76 -11.69
CA LEU A 212 -4.00 1.79 -12.70
C LEU A 212 -2.75 2.60 -12.33
N PRO A 213 -1.91 2.98 -13.31
CA PRO A 213 -0.64 3.67 -13.07
C PRO A 213 -0.81 5.16 -12.74
N GLU A 214 -2.00 5.58 -12.33
CA GLU A 214 -2.35 6.98 -12.09
C GLU A 214 -2.86 7.14 -10.64
N VAL A 215 -2.24 8.08 -9.92
CA VAL A 215 -2.66 8.52 -8.59
C VAL A 215 -3.57 9.73 -8.75
N ASN A 216 -4.73 9.73 -8.11
CA ASN A 216 -5.55 10.93 -8.01
C ASN A 216 -4.90 11.90 -7.00
N PRO A 217 -4.40 13.07 -7.42
CA PRO A 217 -3.69 13.99 -6.53
C PRO A 217 -4.61 14.65 -5.48
N ALA A 218 -5.92 14.75 -5.76
CA ALA A 218 -6.88 15.37 -4.85
C ALA A 218 -7.19 14.48 -3.65
N THR A 219 -7.29 13.17 -3.87
CA THR A 219 -7.62 12.19 -2.82
C THR A 219 -6.41 11.40 -2.32
N ARG A 220 -5.25 11.51 -2.99
CA ARG A 220 -4.05 10.69 -2.75
C ARG A 220 -4.35 9.18 -2.80
N THR A 221 -5.23 8.79 -3.73
CA THR A 221 -5.62 7.40 -3.95
C THR A 221 -5.18 6.88 -5.30
N LEU A 222 -4.80 5.61 -5.35
CA LEU A 222 -4.61 4.82 -6.55
C LEU A 222 -5.91 4.13 -6.91
N ARG A 223 -6.22 4.08 -8.20
CA ARG A 223 -7.40 3.36 -8.69
C ARG A 223 -7.06 1.91 -8.96
N ALA A 224 -7.71 0.98 -8.26
CA ALA A 224 -7.65 -0.44 -8.57
C ALA A 224 -8.97 -0.90 -9.20
N ARG A 225 -8.89 -1.57 -10.36
CA ARG A 225 -10.04 -2.18 -11.02
C ARG A 225 -10.24 -3.59 -10.49
N ILE A 226 -11.37 -3.80 -9.84
CA ILE A 226 -11.77 -5.11 -9.32
C ILE A 226 -12.79 -5.71 -10.29
N GLU A 227 -12.54 -6.93 -10.74
CA GLU A 227 -13.48 -7.67 -11.59
C GLU A 227 -14.39 -8.52 -10.70
N LEU A 228 -15.71 -8.34 -10.87
CA LEU A 228 -16.75 -9.03 -10.12
C LEU A 228 -17.71 -9.74 -11.08
N ALA A 229 -18.03 -10.99 -10.76
CA ALA A 229 -19.10 -11.70 -11.43
C ALA A 229 -20.45 -11.09 -11.03
N ASN A 230 -21.36 -10.96 -12.01
CA ASN A 230 -22.66 -10.32 -11.80
C ASN A 230 -23.82 -11.25 -12.19
N PRO A 231 -23.98 -12.39 -11.49
CA PRO A 231 -25.07 -13.32 -11.77
C PRO A 231 -26.42 -12.63 -11.54
N GLY A 232 -27.31 -12.77 -12.53
CA GLY A 232 -28.63 -12.13 -12.51
C GLY A 232 -28.61 -10.61 -12.65
N THR A 233 -27.50 -10.02 -13.10
CA THR A 233 -27.37 -8.56 -13.35
C THR A 233 -27.76 -7.68 -12.15
N ARG A 234 -27.45 -8.16 -10.94
CA ARG A 234 -27.80 -7.50 -9.67
C ARG A 234 -26.97 -6.24 -9.42
N LEU A 235 -25.68 -6.30 -9.76
CA LEU A 235 -24.75 -5.18 -9.68
C LEU A 235 -25.00 -4.23 -10.84
N LYS A 236 -25.47 -3.02 -10.54
CA LYS A 236 -25.72 -1.97 -11.53
C LYS A 236 -24.58 -0.95 -11.49
N PRO A 237 -24.03 -0.55 -12.64
CA PRO A 237 -23.09 0.58 -12.71
C PRO A 237 -23.64 1.83 -12.02
N GLY A 238 -22.79 2.52 -11.28
CA GLY A 238 -23.14 3.66 -10.42
C GLY A 238 -23.39 3.29 -8.95
N MET A 239 -23.57 2.01 -8.61
CA MET A 239 -23.68 1.59 -7.21
C MET A 239 -22.37 1.80 -6.45
N PHE A 240 -22.47 2.14 -5.16
CA PHE A 240 -21.32 2.21 -4.26
C PHE A 240 -21.05 0.83 -3.64
N ALA A 241 -19.78 0.48 -3.50
CA ALA A 241 -19.33 -0.76 -2.90
C ALA A 241 -18.22 -0.48 -1.87
N THR A 242 -18.30 -1.16 -0.73
CA THR A 242 -17.19 -1.28 0.22
C THR A 242 -16.41 -2.55 -0.13
N LEU A 243 -15.10 -2.42 -0.29
CA LEU A 243 -14.19 -3.48 -0.69
C LEU A 243 -13.28 -3.81 0.47
N SER A 244 -13.22 -5.09 0.85
CA SER A 244 -12.30 -5.63 1.83
C SER A 244 -11.21 -6.42 1.13
N PHE A 245 -9.96 -6.06 1.39
CA PHE A 245 -8.79 -6.70 0.80
C PHE A 245 -8.05 -7.49 1.88
N ALA A 246 -7.72 -8.75 1.57
CA ALA A 246 -6.78 -9.51 2.37
C ALA A 246 -5.34 -9.13 1.98
N GLY A 247 -4.55 -8.69 2.96
CA GLY A 247 -3.15 -8.37 2.81
C GLY A 247 -2.32 -9.63 2.60
N ASN A 248 -1.44 -9.60 1.58
CA ASN A 248 -0.66 -10.76 1.13
C ASN A 248 0.57 -11.11 2.01
N HIS A 249 0.73 -10.53 3.19
CA HIS A 249 1.89 -10.77 4.07
C HIS A 249 1.52 -11.57 5.31
N ILE A 250 1.20 -12.85 5.09
CA ILE A 250 1.20 -13.88 6.13
C ILE A 250 2.67 -14.30 6.32
N ARG A 251 3.43 -13.54 7.11
CA ARG A 251 4.68 -14.07 7.67
C ARG A 251 4.35 -14.60 9.04
N GLU A 252 4.67 -15.86 9.29
CA GLU A 252 4.58 -16.41 10.63
C GLU A 252 5.52 -15.63 11.54
N LYS A 253 4.93 -15.04 12.58
CA LYS A 253 5.60 -14.25 13.60
C LYS A 253 5.11 -14.69 14.96
N VAL A 254 5.86 -14.32 15.99
CA VAL A 254 5.45 -14.59 17.36
C VAL A 254 4.28 -13.65 17.66
N LEU A 255 3.13 -14.23 17.97
CA LEU A 255 1.91 -13.51 18.32
C LEU A 255 1.61 -13.66 19.80
N VAL A 256 1.18 -12.56 20.39
CA VAL A 256 0.63 -12.52 21.75
C VAL A 256 -0.72 -11.82 21.74
N PRO A 257 -1.64 -12.14 22.67
CA PRO A 257 -2.84 -11.35 22.86
C PRO A 257 -2.49 -9.88 23.11
N SER A 258 -3.17 -8.97 22.45
CA SER A 258 -2.87 -7.52 22.56
C SER A 258 -3.01 -7.00 23.98
N GLU A 259 -3.83 -7.66 24.81
CA GLU A 259 -4.00 -7.34 26.24
C GLU A 259 -2.75 -7.62 27.09
N ALA A 260 -1.80 -8.45 26.61
CA ALA A 260 -0.54 -8.74 27.30
C ALA A 260 0.48 -7.60 27.23
N LEU A 261 0.27 -6.63 26.35
CA LEU A 261 1.21 -5.55 26.07
C LEU A 261 0.99 -4.35 26.99
N ILE A 262 2.05 -3.93 27.68
CA ILE A 262 2.11 -2.68 28.43
C ILE A 262 2.83 -1.64 27.57
N ARG A 263 2.22 -0.47 27.35
CA ARG A 263 2.82 0.65 26.60
C ARG A 263 3.21 1.76 27.57
N THR A 264 4.49 2.07 27.65
CA THR A 264 5.05 3.12 28.53
C THR A 264 5.40 4.40 27.76
N GLY A 265 4.61 4.72 26.73
CA GLY A 265 4.83 5.89 25.86
C GLY A 265 5.96 5.71 24.85
N GLN A 266 7.18 5.44 25.32
CA GLN A 266 8.36 5.25 24.47
C GLN A 266 8.70 3.77 24.20
N LYS A 267 8.25 2.86 25.06
CA LYS A 267 8.58 1.42 24.98
C LYS A 267 7.34 0.55 25.11
N SER A 268 7.44 -0.66 24.59
CA SER A 268 6.43 -1.72 24.77
C SER A 268 7.05 -2.85 25.56
N VAL A 269 6.33 -3.34 26.55
CA VAL A 269 6.82 -4.31 27.53
C VAL A 269 5.79 -5.41 27.73
N VAL A 270 6.26 -6.64 27.96
CA VAL A 270 5.44 -7.79 28.35
C VAL A 270 6.01 -8.42 29.61
N ILE A 271 5.15 -9.03 30.43
CA ILE A 271 5.58 -9.76 31.61
C ILE A 271 5.65 -11.25 31.28
N LEU A 272 6.86 -11.80 31.31
CA LEU A 272 7.13 -13.23 31.15
C LEU A 272 6.90 -13.98 32.45
N ALA A 273 6.14 -15.07 32.40
CA ALA A 273 5.97 -16.02 33.49
C ALA A 273 6.96 -17.19 33.33
N LEU A 274 8.03 -17.19 34.14
CA LEU A 274 9.12 -18.18 34.05
C LEU A 274 8.79 -19.48 34.81
N GLY A 275 7.66 -19.54 35.50
CA GLY A 275 7.26 -20.66 36.36
C GLY A 275 7.73 -20.48 37.81
N GLY A 276 7.16 -21.27 38.72
CA GLY A 276 7.51 -21.22 40.15
C GLY A 276 7.25 -19.87 40.84
N GLY A 277 6.31 -19.06 40.32
CA GLY A 277 6.01 -17.71 40.83
C GLY A 277 7.01 -16.63 40.40
N LYS A 278 7.93 -16.93 39.48
CA LYS A 278 8.91 -15.97 38.94
C LYS A 278 8.38 -15.26 37.70
N PHE A 279 8.48 -13.93 37.71
CA PHE A 279 8.06 -13.06 36.61
C PHE A 279 9.19 -12.15 36.18
N ARG A 280 9.27 -11.83 34.88
CA ARG A 280 10.29 -10.92 34.34
C ARG A 280 9.69 -9.95 33.35
N SER A 281 10.02 -8.67 33.51
CA SER A 281 9.65 -7.62 32.56
C SER A 281 10.58 -7.69 31.32
N ALA A 282 10.01 -7.81 30.12
CA ALA A 282 10.75 -7.93 28.87
C ALA A 282 10.31 -6.86 27.87
N GLU A 283 11.26 -6.06 27.38
CA GLU A 283 11.02 -5.08 26.33
C GLU A 283 10.84 -5.78 24.97
N VAL A 284 9.82 -5.37 24.23
CA VAL A 284 9.45 -5.98 22.95
C VAL A 284 9.29 -4.93 21.84
N GLU A 285 9.73 -5.27 20.64
CA GLU A 285 9.41 -4.49 19.44
C GLU A 285 8.09 -5.02 18.86
N VAL A 286 7.03 -4.22 18.95
CA VAL A 286 5.69 -4.61 18.46
C VAL A 286 5.55 -4.26 16.98
N GLY A 287 4.98 -5.20 16.21
CA GLY A 287 4.63 -5.06 14.80
C GLY A 287 3.16 -4.75 14.61
N HIS A 288 2.54 -5.41 13.63
CA HIS A 288 1.12 -5.21 13.32
C HIS A 288 0.20 -5.79 14.41
N GLN A 289 -0.95 -5.16 14.61
CA GLN A 289 -1.97 -5.61 15.55
C GLN A 289 -3.30 -5.73 14.81
N ALA A 290 -3.95 -6.90 14.88
CA ALA A 290 -5.31 -7.09 14.37
C ALA A 290 -5.99 -8.28 15.07
N GLY A 291 -7.32 -8.30 15.11
CA GLY A 291 -8.10 -9.41 15.67
C GLY A 291 -7.78 -9.72 17.14
N GLY A 292 -7.40 -8.72 17.94
CA GLY A 292 -7.02 -8.90 19.35
C GLY A 292 -5.65 -9.56 19.56
N GLN A 293 -4.86 -9.72 18.50
CA GLN A 293 -3.49 -10.23 18.55
C GLN A 293 -2.49 -9.15 18.13
N SER A 294 -1.27 -9.26 18.66
CA SER A 294 -0.15 -8.37 18.35
C SER A 294 1.06 -9.17 17.89
N GLU A 295 1.64 -8.74 16.78
CA GLU A 295 2.90 -9.26 16.26
C GLU A 295 4.07 -8.77 17.12
N ILE A 296 4.98 -9.66 17.47
CA ILE A 296 6.24 -9.35 18.13
C ILE A 296 7.38 -9.55 17.14
N ARG A 297 8.08 -8.45 16.82
CA ARG A 297 9.23 -8.46 15.90
C ARG A 297 10.51 -8.92 16.58
N LYS A 298 10.69 -8.53 17.86
CA LYS A 298 11.81 -8.93 18.72
C LYS A 298 11.40 -8.91 20.20
N GLY A 299 12.12 -9.68 21.02
CA GLY A 299 12.01 -9.66 22.48
C GLY A 299 11.25 -10.84 23.10
N LEU A 300 10.60 -11.68 22.27
CA LEU A 300 9.93 -12.92 22.69
C LEU A 300 10.24 -14.06 21.73
N ASN A 301 10.26 -15.27 22.27
CA ASN A 301 10.32 -16.51 21.52
C ASN A 301 8.95 -17.22 21.57
N SER A 302 8.70 -18.11 20.60
CA SER A 302 7.54 -19.00 20.70
C SER A 302 7.70 -19.94 21.90
N GLY A 303 6.61 -20.19 22.61
CA GLY A 303 6.58 -20.98 23.84
C GLY A 303 6.71 -20.14 25.12
N ASP A 304 7.11 -18.88 25.01
CA ASP A 304 7.19 -17.98 26.16
C ASP A 304 5.79 -17.72 26.73
N LYS A 305 5.61 -17.89 28.05
CA LYS A 305 4.35 -17.58 28.72
C LYS A 305 4.30 -16.11 29.09
N VAL A 306 3.33 -15.38 28.58
CA VAL A 306 3.08 -13.96 28.88
C VAL A 306 1.88 -13.81 29.80
N VAL A 307 1.92 -12.83 30.69
CA VAL A 307 0.81 -12.49 31.60
C VAL A 307 -0.23 -11.65 30.87
N LEU A 308 -1.52 -11.96 31.09
CA LEU A 308 -2.68 -11.27 30.50
C LEU A 308 -3.47 -10.44 31.51
N SER A 309 -3.27 -10.65 32.82
CA SER A 309 -4.00 -9.94 33.88
C SER A 309 -3.09 -9.71 35.09
N GLY A 310 -3.26 -8.56 35.75
CA GLY A 310 -2.38 -8.16 36.87
C GLY A 310 -0.99 -7.67 36.42
N GLN A 311 -0.76 -7.55 35.10
CA GLN A 311 0.53 -7.16 34.52
C GLN A 311 1.08 -5.84 35.05
N PHE A 312 0.23 -4.83 35.31
CA PHE A 312 0.66 -3.55 35.86
C PHE A 312 1.17 -3.64 37.30
N LEU A 313 0.50 -4.44 38.13
CA LEU A 313 0.91 -4.65 39.53
C LEU A 313 2.23 -5.41 39.59
N ILE A 314 2.38 -6.44 38.75
CA ILE A 314 3.62 -7.22 38.64
C ILE A 314 4.76 -6.37 38.06
N ASP A 315 4.48 -5.53 37.07
CA ASP A 315 5.48 -4.62 36.48
C ASP A 315 5.90 -3.53 37.47
N SER A 316 4.97 -3.00 38.26
CA SER A 316 5.26 -2.02 39.31
C SER A 316 6.16 -2.63 40.39
N GLU A 317 5.86 -3.86 40.83
CA GLU A 317 6.69 -4.61 41.78
C GLU A 317 8.06 -4.97 41.18
N ALA A 318 8.13 -5.29 39.89
CA ALA A 318 9.38 -5.58 39.19
C ALA A 318 10.26 -4.36 38.97
N SER A 319 9.66 -3.23 38.64
CA SER A 319 10.36 -1.96 38.57
C SER A 319 10.88 -1.54 39.94
N LEU A 320 10.05 -1.64 40.99
CA LEU A 320 10.42 -1.32 42.37
C LEU A 320 11.50 -2.28 42.91
N SER A 321 11.35 -3.58 42.72
CA SER A 321 12.36 -4.56 43.12
C SER A 321 13.67 -4.35 42.37
N ALA A 322 13.62 -4.01 41.07
CA ALA A 322 14.82 -3.72 40.29
C ALA A 322 15.47 -2.38 40.68
N THR A 323 14.70 -1.36 41.06
CA THR A 323 15.27 -0.11 41.61
C THR A 323 15.87 -0.35 42.99
N LEU A 324 15.20 -1.09 43.86
CA LEU A 324 15.69 -1.44 45.19
C LEU A 324 16.95 -2.32 45.10
N ALA A 325 16.98 -3.34 44.24
CA ALA A 325 18.19 -4.14 44.01
C ALA A 325 19.35 -3.31 43.43
N ARG A 326 19.07 -2.28 42.62
CA ARG A 326 20.10 -1.31 42.18
C ARG A 326 20.58 -0.40 43.32
N LEU A 327 19.73 -0.11 44.30
CA LEU A 327 20.06 0.69 45.49
C LEU A 327 20.78 -0.14 46.57
N GLU A 328 20.40 -1.41 46.75
CA GLU A 328 21.01 -2.37 47.67
C GLU A 328 22.32 -2.94 47.10
N GLY A 329 22.43 -3.05 45.78
CA GLY A 329 23.68 -3.34 45.06
C GLY A 329 24.72 -2.22 45.13
N VAL A 330 24.44 -1.10 45.80
CA VAL A 330 25.44 -0.08 46.19
C VAL A 330 26.26 -0.53 47.41
N GLY A 331 25.96 -1.71 47.99
CA GLY A 331 26.67 -2.30 49.13
C GLY A 331 27.95 -3.11 48.81
N GLU A 332 28.24 -3.42 47.55
CA GLU A 332 29.52 -4.03 47.14
C GLU A 332 30.11 -3.25 45.96
N ALA A 333 31.11 -2.43 46.28
CA ALA A 333 31.88 -1.70 45.29
C ALA A 333 32.78 -2.65 44.48
N SER A 334 32.44 -2.83 43.22
CA SER A 334 33.42 -2.86 42.13
C SER A 334 32.95 -1.89 41.04
N PRO A 335 33.89 -1.17 40.41
CA PRO A 335 33.75 0.26 40.24
C PRO A 335 32.78 0.60 39.11
N ALA A 336 31.85 1.51 39.39
CA ALA A 336 31.40 2.45 38.38
C ALA A 336 32.65 3.14 37.80
N PRO A 337 32.71 3.45 36.49
CA PRO A 337 33.81 4.24 35.97
C PRO A 337 33.83 5.54 36.78
N GLU A 338 34.90 5.74 37.54
CA GLU A 338 35.18 6.98 38.22
C GLU A 338 34.92 8.12 37.22
N ALA A 339 33.88 8.92 37.47
CA ALA A 339 34.02 10.33 37.18
C ALA A 339 35.12 10.79 38.15
N LYS A 340 36.38 10.61 37.74
CA LYS A 340 37.50 11.15 38.48
C LYS A 340 37.22 12.64 38.54
N ASP A 341 37.01 13.13 39.76
CA ASP A 341 37.24 14.52 40.12
C ASP A 341 38.76 14.78 40.03
N GLY A 342 39.29 14.58 38.82
CA GLY A 342 40.69 14.37 38.53
C GLY A 342 41.11 15.36 37.46
N LEU A 343 42.17 16.08 37.75
CA LEU A 343 42.79 16.99 36.80
C LEU A 343 43.29 16.18 35.59
N HIS A 344 42.76 16.47 34.40
CA HIS A 344 43.16 15.81 33.16
C HIS A 344 44.12 16.69 32.36
N LYS A 345 45.23 16.14 31.90
CA LYS A 345 46.23 16.90 31.13
C LYS A 345 46.05 16.67 29.64
N GLY A 346 46.06 17.75 28.87
CA GLY A 346 46.01 17.77 27.42
C GLY A 346 47.11 18.63 26.83
N ARG A 347 47.48 18.33 25.58
CA ARG A 347 48.31 19.18 24.74
C ARG A 347 47.53 19.53 23.49
N GLY A 348 47.73 20.72 22.97
CA GLY A 348 47.04 21.14 21.76
C GLY A 348 47.59 22.43 21.19
N LYS A 349 46.97 22.88 20.10
CA LYS A 349 47.28 24.13 19.44
C LYS A 349 46.07 25.06 19.50
N VAL A 350 46.32 26.32 19.81
CA VAL A 350 45.27 27.34 19.87
C VAL A 350 44.78 27.68 18.46
N THR A 351 43.51 27.40 18.17
CA THR A 351 42.88 27.74 16.88
C THR A 351 42.16 29.08 16.95
N GLU A 352 41.58 29.42 18.09
CA GLU A 352 40.88 30.69 18.31
C GLU A 352 40.85 31.07 19.79
N LEU A 353 40.84 32.38 20.09
CA LEU A 353 40.86 32.93 21.45
C LEU A 353 39.74 33.96 21.59
N ASP A 354 38.95 33.83 22.65
CA ASP A 354 37.99 34.83 23.09
C ASP A 354 38.28 35.22 24.55
N PRO A 355 39.23 36.15 24.78
CA PRO A 355 39.60 36.60 26.12
C PRO A 355 38.46 37.30 26.88
N ILE A 356 37.50 37.90 26.16
CA ILE A 356 36.38 38.64 26.75
C ILE A 356 35.44 37.64 27.44
N ASN A 357 35.07 36.57 26.73
CA ASN A 357 34.18 35.55 27.25
C ASN A 357 34.90 34.43 28.01
N GLY A 358 36.24 34.45 28.03
CA GLY A 358 37.04 33.45 28.74
C GLY A 358 37.03 32.09 28.06
N ARG A 359 36.96 32.06 26.73
CA ARG A 359 36.92 30.82 25.95
C ARG A 359 38.15 30.70 25.07
N VAL A 360 38.59 29.46 24.88
CA VAL A 360 39.67 29.13 23.94
C VAL A 360 39.25 27.91 23.13
N GLU A 361 39.46 27.99 21.83
CA GLU A 361 39.33 26.85 20.95
C GLU A 361 40.70 26.20 20.74
N LEU A 362 40.76 24.90 20.99
CA LEU A 362 41.98 24.11 20.93
C LEU A 362 41.77 22.93 20.01
N GLU A 363 42.67 22.77 19.05
CA GLU A 363 42.92 21.49 18.40
C GLU A 363 43.82 20.69 19.35
N HIS A 364 43.22 19.79 20.12
CA HIS A 364 43.95 19.02 21.13
C HIS A 364 44.28 17.62 20.63
N GLU A 365 45.40 17.09 21.12
CA GLU A 365 45.79 15.70 20.93
C GLU A 365 44.92 14.75 21.77
N ARG A 366 45.09 13.45 21.59
CA ARG A 366 44.36 12.44 22.37
C ARG A 366 44.57 12.67 23.88
N ILE A 367 43.48 12.71 24.66
CA ILE A 367 43.52 12.81 26.13
C ILE A 367 43.20 11.42 26.69
N PRO A 368 44.19 10.61 27.09
CA PRO A 368 43.97 9.21 27.44
C PRO A 368 43.08 9.03 28.67
N SER A 369 43.17 9.96 29.63
CA SER A 369 42.37 9.92 30.88
C SER A 369 40.87 10.09 30.63
N LEU A 370 40.49 10.77 29.54
CA LEU A 370 39.09 10.98 29.15
C LEU A 370 38.64 10.07 28.00
N ARG A 371 39.55 9.26 27.46
CA ARG A 371 39.34 8.46 26.23
C ARG A 371 38.92 9.31 25.02
N TRP A 372 39.26 10.59 24.99
CA TRP A 372 38.95 11.48 23.89
C TRP A 372 39.98 11.33 22.77
N PRO A 373 39.56 11.14 21.51
CA PRO A 373 40.46 11.25 20.35
C PRO A 373 40.93 12.70 20.19
N GLY A 374 41.95 12.91 19.34
CA GLY A 374 42.34 14.28 18.99
C GLY A 374 41.21 14.95 18.19
N MET A 375 40.82 16.15 18.59
CA MET A 375 39.72 16.91 17.98
C MET A 375 39.81 18.40 18.34
N THR A 376 39.09 19.23 17.58
CA THR A 376 39.01 20.68 17.84
C THR A 376 37.77 20.98 18.67
N MET A 377 37.95 21.55 19.86
CA MET A 377 36.84 21.92 20.74
C MET A 377 37.07 23.26 21.44
N SER A 378 35.97 23.93 21.78
CA SER A 378 35.97 25.16 22.58
C SER A 378 35.79 24.86 24.06
N PHE A 379 36.74 25.29 24.87
CA PHE A 379 36.72 25.16 26.32
C PHE A 379 36.56 26.52 27.00
N LEU A 380 35.93 26.53 28.17
CA LEU A 380 35.91 27.68 29.05
C LEU A 380 37.12 27.62 29.99
N VAL A 381 37.78 28.75 30.23
CA VAL A 381 38.93 28.86 31.14
C VAL A 381 38.47 29.48 32.44
N GLU A 382 38.81 28.83 33.55
CA GLU A 382 38.43 29.25 34.90
C GLU A 382 39.03 30.62 35.26
N ASP A 383 40.31 30.85 34.91
CA ASP A 383 40.98 32.13 35.06
C ASP A 383 41.28 32.77 33.69
N LYS A 384 40.49 33.79 33.35
CA LYS A 384 40.58 34.52 32.08
C LYS A 384 41.95 35.19 31.87
N GLY A 385 42.68 35.51 32.94
CA GLY A 385 44.00 36.15 32.86
C GLY A 385 45.03 35.31 32.11
N GLN A 386 44.87 33.98 32.11
CA GLN A 386 45.79 33.05 31.45
C GLN A 386 45.75 33.15 29.92
N LEU A 387 44.61 33.56 29.36
CA LEU A 387 44.42 33.73 27.92
C LEU A 387 45.18 34.93 27.35
N GLY A 388 45.47 35.95 28.17
CA GLY A 388 46.13 37.18 27.73
C GLY A 388 47.58 36.96 27.23
N SER A 389 48.21 35.86 27.61
CA SER A 389 49.58 35.51 27.20
C SER A 389 49.64 34.66 25.92
N LEU A 390 48.51 34.14 25.46
CA LEU A 390 48.38 33.21 24.34
C LEU A 390 47.99 33.92 23.04
N LYS A 391 48.41 33.36 21.92
CA LYS A 391 48.06 33.80 20.56
C LYS A 391 47.59 32.60 19.74
N LYS A 392 46.79 32.88 18.71
CA LYS A 392 46.39 31.87 17.73
C LYS A 392 47.64 31.23 17.12
N GLY A 393 47.70 29.90 17.12
CA GLY A 393 48.80 29.10 16.62
C GLY A 393 49.79 28.61 17.67
N ASP A 394 49.68 29.07 18.93
CA ASP A 394 50.58 28.61 20.00
C ASP A 394 50.30 27.15 20.37
N ALA A 395 51.37 26.39 20.59
CA ALA A 395 51.30 25.09 21.25
C ALA A 395 51.13 25.30 22.76
N VAL A 396 50.18 24.61 23.36
CA VAL A 396 49.78 24.78 24.76
C VAL A 396 49.66 23.44 25.48
N GLU A 397 50.06 23.43 26.74
CA GLU A 397 49.67 22.38 27.69
C GLU A 397 48.55 22.93 28.58
N PHE A 398 47.53 22.12 28.82
CA PHE A 398 46.36 22.53 29.60
C PHE A 398 45.85 21.42 30.52
N GLU A 399 45.18 21.85 31.59
CA GLU A 399 44.58 21.01 32.62
C GLU A 399 43.07 21.21 32.64
N LEU A 400 42.30 20.12 32.50
CA LEU A 400 40.84 20.10 32.51
C LEU A 400 40.32 19.51 33.82
N ARG A 401 39.20 20.03 34.30
CA ARG A 401 38.41 19.41 35.36
C ARG A 401 36.95 19.32 34.94
N GLY A 402 36.30 18.19 35.20
CA GLY A 402 34.87 18.03 34.98
C GLY A 402 34.07 18.85 36.01
N LYS A 403 33.03 19.56 35.58
CA LYS A 403 32.10 20.21 36.50
C LYS A 403 31.12 19.18 37.08
N PRO A 404 30.90 19.15 38.41
CA PRO A 404 30.12 18.10 39.07
C PRO A 404 28.64 17.99 38.63
N ASN A 405 28.07 19.01 38.00
CA ASN A 405 26.62 19.08 37.72
C ASN A 405 26.20 18.92 36.24
N ASN A 406 27.10 18.77 35.27
CA ASN A 406 26.66 18.71 33.87
C ASN A 406 27.57 17.97 32.86
N GLY A 407 28.67 17.36 33.30
CA GLY A 407 29.59 16.65 32.38
C GLY A 407 30.46 17.55 31.49
N ASP A 408 30.32 18.88 31.60
CA ASP A 408 31.17 19.85 30.92
C ASP A 408 32.56 19.95 31.58
N TYR A 409 33.61 20.13 30.77
CA TYR A 409 34.99 20.30 31.24
C TYR A 409 35.43 21.76 31.16
N VAL A 410 36.07 22.25 32.22
CA VAL A 410 36.67 23.59 32.29
C VAL A 410 38.18 23.49 32.34
N ILE A 411 38.89 24.39 31.66
CA ILE A 411 40.33 24.51 31.77
C ILE A 411 40.66 25.25 33.07
N THR A 412 41.35 24.58 33.99
CA THR A 412 41.81 25.18 35.25
C THR A 412 43.18 25.84 35.08
N ARG A 413 44.00 25.34 34.16
CA ARG A 413 45.32 25.89 33.86
C ARG A 413 45.68 25.73 32.39
N ILE A 414 46.22 26.77 31.75
CA ILE A 414 46.76 26.71 30.39
C ILE A 414 48.04 27.54 30.28
N ALA A 415 49.06 26.98 29.64
CA ALA A 415 50.34 27.64 29.41
C ALA A 415 50.92 27.24 28.05
N ARG A 416 51.78 28.09 27.48
CA ARG A 416 52.53 27.72 26.27
C ARG A 416 53.42 26.50 26.57
N GLY A 417 53.24 25.44 25.80
CA GLY A 417 54.08 24.26 25.86
C GLY A 417 55.44 24.56 25.25
N GLY A 418 56.52 24.34 26.02
CA GLY A 418 57.88 24.43 25.47
C GLY A 418 58.09 23.36 24.41
N ALA A 419 58.56 23.75 23.24
CA ALA A 419 59.01 22.82 22.22
C ALA A 419 60.16 21.96 22.79
N LYS A 420 60.06 20.64 22.65
CA LYS A 420 61.20 19.75 22.79
C LYS A 420 61.52 19.15 21.43
#